data_AF-A0A9D2D1S6-F1
#
_entry.id   AF-A0A9D2D1S6-F1
#
_cell.length_a   1.000
_cell.length_b   1.000
_cell.length_c   1.000
_cell.angle_alpha   90.00
_cell.angle_beta   90.00
_cell.angle_gamma   90.00
#
_symmetry.space_group_name_H-M   'P 1'
#
loop_
_entity.id
_entity.type
_entity.pdbx_description
1 polymer ?
#
loop_
_entity_poly.entity_id
_entity_poly.type
_entity_poly.pdbx_seq_one_letter_code
_entity_poly.pdbx_strand_id
1 'polypeptide(L)'
;MKEKTRRRLLRVLRLAIIASPFVIGGIGFCILYKGSYISGFYDALCLYGLQLNVDKEDVNLLINIARWAAPCMTVAVLFTVLSVLYQNFRDRMRARNKEAVAIHGDSRYIPMVGQKIGKSAIISDGIFSFRAPRQILVFDTDYKMFQFLHQHERELMGDPEKTLYLCTERITRGSYKDQSLQICNMAENCGRAYWKENLLEENEKVIVIIGFGNYGQEILNQGLMINVRDISSDLQYHIFGTQAEREEYQHLHYKLKRFANVGEDERCIQPGKDSLIFHRENWYENEALIQQADRIILAYDEEEDNLLVLNELNKYFFMNKIYIKVFNEQIINTLWDTKKLRITPFGTDEHMCEPEMILGESTIIHAKMCHATYSRSVPESYGGCPKMEKGQCHKSLKECIQCQWLNDDWNSNNYFTKYSNVAQADHMKVKEQILMKGREYPQGVKKGDYLRQIYQELPESEKMRMREIEHLRWMRYHYMYNWDYAPKKEKDKHRHNLLVDFDMLSESEKVKDDDTYKTMFEIYNLQED
;
A
#
# COMPACT_ATOMS: atom_id res chain seq x y z
N MET A 1 -18.46 -6.70 25.90
CA MET A 1 -19.63 -7.50 25.44
C MET A 1 -19.42 -7.85 23.97
N LYS A 2 -19.23 -9.14 23.60
CA LYS A 2 -18.82 -9.53 22.23
C LYS A 2 -19.78 -8.98 21.19
N GLU A 3 -19.27 -8.35 20.14
CA GLU A 3 -20.05 -7.66 19.09
C GLU A 3 -21.11 -8.55 18.44
N LYS A 4 -20.85 -9.86 18.37
CA LYS A 4 -21.81 -10.89 17.94
C LYS A 4 -23.07 -10.94 18.81
N THR A 5 -22.94 -10.78 20.12
CA THR A 5 -24.06 -10.73 21.08
C THR A 5 -24.87 -9.45 20.90
N ARG A 6 -24.20 -8.31 20.68
CA ARG A 6 -24.87 -7.01 20.39
C ARG A 6 -25.63 -7.05 19.06
N ARG A 7 -25.04 -7.59 17.99
CA ARG A 7 -25.71 -7.76 16.68
C ARG A 7 -26.91 -8.72 16.79
N ARG A 8 -26.79 -9.81 17.55
CA ARG A 8 -27.91 -10.74 17.79
C ARG A 8 -29.04 -10.09 18.58
N LEU A 9 -28.72 -9.34 19.64
CA LEU A 9 -29.68 -8.58 20.44
C LEU A 9 -30.43 -7.55 19.58
N LEU A 10 -29.71 -6.79 18.75
CA LEU A 10 -30.31 -5.80 17.84
C LEU A 10 -31.25 -6.43 16.80
N ARG A 11 -30.92 -7.61 16.26
CA ARG A 11 -31.82 -8.35 15.36
C ARG A 11 -33.09 -8.81 16.06
N VAL A 12 -32.97 -9.37 17.26
CA VAL A 12 -34.12 -9.81 18.06
C VAL A 12 -35.01 -8.62 18.41
N LEU A 13 -34.42 -7.49 18.82
CA LEU A 13 -35.15 -6.27 19.12
C LEU A 13 -35.91 -5.73 17.89
N ARG A 14 -35.28 -5.71 16.71
CA ARG A 14 -35.94 -5.31 15.46
C ARG A 14 -37.12 -6.20 15.11
N LEU A 15 -36.96 -7.52 15.22
CA LEU A 15 -38.05 -8.46 14.98
C LEU A 15 -39.20 -8.30 15.98
N ALA A 16 -38.88 -8.07 17.25
CA ALA A 16 -39.88 -7.80 18.28
C ALA A 16 -40.66 -6.50 18.02
N ILE A 17 -39.99 -5.43 17.59
CA ILE A 17 -40.63 -4.16 17.22
C ILE A 17 -41.58 -4.37 16.02
N ILE A 18 -41.10 -5.04 14.97
CA ILE A 18 -41.90 -5.34 13.77
C ILE A 18 -43.12 -6.19 14.12
N ALA A 19 -43.02 -7.14 15.07
CA ALA A 19 -44.11 -8.01 15.50
C ALA A 19 -45.01 -7.41 16.58
N SER A 20 -44.63 -6.29 17.20
CA SER A 20 -45.40 -5.70 18.31
C SER A 20 -46.82 -5.28 17.94
N PRO A 21 -47.11 -4.69 16.76
CA PRO A 21 -48.49 -4.42 16.34
C PRO A 21 -49.34 -5.68 16.19
N PHE A 22 -48.76 -6.80 15.75
CA PHE A 22 -49.47 -8.09 15.66
C PHE A 22 -49.90 -8.60 17.04
N VAL A 23 -49.02 -8.52 18.04
CA VAL A 23 -49.34 -8.95 19.41
C VAL A 23 -50.36 -8.01 20.06
N ILE A 24 -50.14 -6.70 19.95
CA ILE A 24 -51.03 -5.67 20.51
C ILE A 24 -52.42 -5.74 19.86
N GLY A 25 -52.47 -5.84 18.54
CA GLY A 25 -53.70 -5.99 17.76
C GLY A 25 -54.40 -7.29 18.07
N GLY A 26 -53.65 -8.40 18.16
CA GLY A 26 -54.20 -9.73 18.48
C GLY A 26 -54.88 -9.75 19.84
N ILE A 27 -54.23 -9.23 20.88
CA ILE A 27 -54.85 -9.09 22.22
C ILE A 27 -56.08 -8.17 22.15
N GLY A 28 -55.97 -7.04 21.45
CA GLY A 28 -57.07 -6.10 21.25
C GLY A 28 -58.30 -6.76 20.61
N PHE A 29 -58.13 -7.48 19.50
CA PHE A 29 -59.23 -8.19 18.82
C PHE A 29 -59.74 -9.39 19.62
N CYS A 30 -58.90 -10.11 20.36
CA CYS A 30 -59.35 -11.19 21.25
C CYS A 30 -60.32 -10.67 22.33
N ILE A 31 -60.03 -9.49 22.88
CA ILE A 31 -60.92 -8.82 23.84
C ILE A 31 -62.25 -8.43 23.16
N LEU A 32 -62.18 -7.88 21.95
CA LEU A 32 -63.36 -7.50 21.17
C LEU A 32 -64.25 -8.71 20.83
N TYR A 33 -63.64 -9.84 20.46
CA TYR A 33 -64.33 -11.08 20.08
C TYR A 33 -64.62 -12.03 21.25
N LYS A 34 -64.62 -11.53 22.50
CA LYS A 34 -64.96 -12.31 23.70
C LYS A 34 -64.15 -13.62 23.83
N GLY A 35 -62.85 -13.58 23.50
CA GLY A 35 -61.92 -14.71 23.68
C GLY A 35 -61.64 -15.55 22.44
N SER A 36 -62.12 -15.17 21.25
CA SER A 36 -61.74 -15.86 20.00
C SER A 36 -60.31 -15.50 19.58
N TYR A 37 -59.36 -16.37 19.92
CA TYR A 37 -57.93 -16.16 19.61
C TYR A 37 -57.62 -16.21 18.10
N ILE A 38 -58.22 -17.16 17.38
CA ILE A 38 -57.92 -17.39 15.95
C ILE A 38 -58.35 -16.17 15.13
N SER A 39 -59.58 -15.71 15.31
CA SER A 39 -60.10 -14.53 14.62
C SER A 39 -59.33 -13.27 15.01
N GLY A 40 -58.97 -13.13 16.29
CA GLY A 40 -58.28 -11.93 16.77
C GLY A 40 -56.88 -11.75 16.18
N PHE A 41 -56.09 -12.83 16.10
CA PHE A 41 -54.77 -12.78 15.48
C PHE A 41 -54.85 -12.76 13.94
N TYR A 42 -55.89 -13.33 13.33
CA TYR A 42 -56.12 -13.19 11.88
C TYR A 42 -56.34 -11.71 11.50
N ASP A 43 -57.22 -11.00 12.19
CA ASP A 43 -57.47 -9.58 11.89
C ASP A 43 -56.27 -8.69 12.22
N ALA A 44 -55.50 -9.03 13.25
CA ALA A 44 -54.22 -8.37 13.53
C ALA A 44 -53.20 -8.55 12.39
N LEU A 45 -53.20 -9.69 11.70
CA LEU A 45 -52.38 -9.92 10.51
C LEU A 45 -52.89 -9.09 9.32
N CYS A 46 -54.21 -8.99 9.13
CA CYS A 46 -54.82 -8.20 8.06
C CYS A 46 -54.44 -6.71 8.12
N LEU A 47 -54.18 -6.16 9.31
CA LEU A 47 -53.67 -4.79 9.47
C LEU A 47 -52.31 -4.57 8.79
N TYR A 48 -51.44 -5.59 8.70
CA TYR A 48 -50.19 -5.50 7.94
C TYR A 48 -50.42 -5.48 6.43
N GLY A 49 -51.51 -6.09 5.97
CA GLY A 49 -51.98 -6.06 4.58
C GLY A 49 -52.72 -4.78 4.20
N LEU A 50 -52.66 -3.73 5.06
CA LEU A 50 -53.36 -2.45 4.88
C LEU A 50 -54.89 -2.56 4.83
N GLN A 51 -55.44 -3.67 5.34
CA GLN A 51 -56.89 -3.84 5.48
C GLN A 51 -57.35 -3.13 6.76
N LEU A 52 -57.59 -1.81 6.65
CA LEU A 52 -57.93 -0.92 7.77
C LEU A 52 -59.43 -0.78 8.03
N ASN A 53 -60.26 -1.52 7.29
CA ASN A 53 -61.71 -1.52 7.43
C ASN A 53 -62.12 -2.48 8.54
N VAL A 54 -61.97 -2.02 9.78
CA VAL A 54 -62.63 -2.62 10.95
C VAL A 54 -63.91 -1.83 11.14
N ASP A 55 -65.07 -2.46 10.96
CA ASP A 55 -66.37 -1.81 11.09
C ASP A 55 -66.53 -1.18 12.48
N LYS A 56 -66.91 0.10 12.49
CA LYS A 56 -67.06 0.96 13.68
C LYS A 56 -68.32 0.51 14.42
N GLU A 57 -68.27 0.20 15.71
CA GLU A 57 -68.44 1.22 16.76
C GLU A 57 -67.70 0.94 18.09
N ASP A 58 -67.00 -0.20 18.27
CA ASP A 58 -66.41 -0.60 19.57
C ASP A 58 -64.90 -0.96 19.51
N VAL A 59 -64.08 -0.15 18.83
CA VAL A 59 -62.64 -0.43 18.71
C VAL A 59 -61.87 0.03 19.95
N ASN A 60 -61.30 -0.92 20.71
CA ASN A 60 -60.49 -0.59 21.89
C ASN A 60 -59.13 0.06 21.54
N LEU A 61 -58.48 0.66 22.54
CA LEU A 61 -57.21 1.39 22.39
C LEU A 61 -56.10 0.52 21.77
N LEU A 62 -56.03 -0.77 22.10
CA LEU A 62 -55.00 -1.68 21.59
C LEU A 62 -55.13 -1.90 20.08
N ILE A 63 -56.36 -2.11 19.59
CA ILE A 63 -56.62 -2.23 18.15
C ILE A 63 -56.27 -0.92 17.45
N ASN A 64 -56.61 0.25 18.01
CA ASN A 64 -56.26 1.54 17.41
C ASN A 64 -54.74 1.77 17.32
N ILE A 65 -53.96 1.37 18.33
CA ILE A 65 -52.50 1.43 18.29
C ILE A 65 -51.97 0.51 17.18
N ALA A 66 -52.43 -0.75 17.12
CA ALA A 66 -52.01 -1.71 16.11
C ALA A 66 -52.40 -1.29 14.69
N ARG A 67 -53.58 -0.68 14.53
CA ARG A 67 -54.13 -0.21 13.25
C ARG A 67 -53.21 0.77 12.53
N TRP A 68 -52.54 1.64 13.28
CA TRP A 68 -51.59 2.61 12.71
C TRP A 68 -50.16 2.05 12.69
N ALA A 69 -49.76 1.27 13.70
CA ALA A 69 -48.40 0.76 13.79
C ALA A 69 -48.09 -0.36 12.77
N ALA A 70 -49.05 -1.24 12.46
CA ALA A 70 -48.84 -2.35 11.52
C ALA A 70 -48.52 -1.88 10.08
N PRO A 71 -49.29 -0.94 9.47
CA PRO A 71 -48.92 -0.32 8.19
C PRO A 71 -47.52 0.29 8.18
N CYS A 72 -47.13 1.01 9.24
CA CYS A 72 -45.80 1.60 9.34
C CYS A 72 -44.70 0.52 9.34
N MET A 73 -44.91 -0.60 10.03
CA MET A 73 -43.97 -1.72 10.02
C MET A 73 -43.91 -2.39 8.64
N THR A 74 -45.04 -2.61 7.96
CA THR A 74 -45.07 -3.13 6.59
C THR A 74 -44.29 -2.24 5.63
N VAL A 75 -44.52 -0.92 5.67
CA VAL A 75 -43.81 0.05 4.83
C VAL A 75 -42.30 0.05 5.13
N ALA A 76 -41.89 0.01 6.40
CA ALA A 76 -40.48 -0.05 6.77
C ALA A 76 -39.78 -1.32 6.27
N VAL A 77 -40.45 -2.48 6.35
CA VAL A 77 -39.96 -3.75 5.80
C VAL A 77 -39.86 -3.67 4.28
N LEU A 78 -40.88 -3.16 3.60
CA LEU A 78 -40.87 -2.96 2.13
C LEU A 78 -39.73 -2.04 1.69
N PHE A 79 -39.53 -0.90 2.36
CA PHE A 79 -38.39 0.00 2.08
C PHE A 79 -37.04 -0.70 2.29
N THR A 80 -36.91 -1.51 3.34
CA THR A 80 -35.68 -2.28 3.58
C THR A 80 -35.43 -3.27 2.44
N VAL A 81 -36.45 -4.05 2.04
CA VAL A 81 -36.34 -5.00 0.93
C VAL A 81 -36.02 -4.28 -0.38
N LEU A 82 -36.72 -3.20 -0.70
CA LEU A 82 -36.48 -2.39 -1.90
C LEU A 82 -35.08 -1.77 -1.90
N SER A 83 -34.59 -1.31 -0.75
CA SER A 83 -33.23 -0.77 -0.63
C SER A 83 -32.16 -1.82 -0.92
N VAL A 84 -32.35 -3.06 -0.43
CA VAL A 84 -31.44 -4.18 -0.71
C VAL A 84 -31.52 -4.60 -2.18
N LEU A 85 -32.71 -4.66 -2.77
CA LEU A 85 -32.89 -4.94 -4.20
C LEU A 85 -32.25 -3.87 -5.08
N TYR A 86 -32.43 -2.60 -4.72
CA TYR A 86 -31.81 -1.47 -5.42
C TYR A 86 -30.28 -1.50 -5.31
N GLN A 87 -29.73 -1.76 -4.11
CA GLN A 87 -28.30 -1.94 -3.91
C GLN A 87 -27.76 -3.09 -4.74
N ASN A 88 -28.39 -4.27 -4.69
CA ASN A 88 -28.00 -5.43 -5.49
C ASN A 88 -28.05 -5.15 -7.00
N PHE A 89 -29.08 -4.45 -7.48
CA PHE A 89 -29.18 -4.06 -8.88
C PHE A 89 -28.07 -3.10 -9.27
N ARG A 90 -27.80 -2.07 -8.45
CA ARG A 90 -26.72 -1.10 -8.66
C ARG A 90 -25.36 -1.80 -8.69
N ASP A 91 -25.09 -2.67 -7.72
CA ASP A 91 -23.82 -3.38 -7.60
C ASP A 91 -23.64 -4.36 -8.77
N ARG A 92 -24.70 -5.06 -9.20
CA ARG A 92 -24.70 -5.88 -10.41
C ARG A 92 -24.39 -5.08 -11.67
N MET A 93 -24.96 -3.88 -11.79
CA MET A 93 -24.70 -3.00 -12.93
C MET A 93 -23.26 -2.48 -12.92
N ARG A 94 -22.73 -2.09 -11.75
CA ARG A 94 -21.34 -1.65 -11.60
C ARG A 94 -20.34 -2.77 -11.86
N ALA A 95 -20.58 -3.97 -11.35
CA ALA A 95 -19.69 -5.12 -11.53
C ALA A 95 -19.52 -5.57 -12.99
N ARG A 96 -20.35 -5.09 -13.92
CA ARG A 96 -20.16 -5.29 -15.37
C ARG A 96 -19.06 -4.39 -15.97
N ASN A 97 -18.66 -3.34 -15.27
CA ASN A 97 -17.57 -2.49 -15.68
C ASN A 97 -16.24 -3.24 -15.50
N LYS A 98 -15.38 -3.25 -16.52
CA LYS A 98 -14.03 -3.83 -16.45
C LYS A 98 -13.15 -3.12 -15.42
N GLU A 99 -13.46 -1.86 -15.12
CA GLU A 99 -12.77 -1.08 -14.10
C GLU A 99 -13.40 -1.22 -12.71
N ALA A 100 -14.41 -2.07 -12.51
CA ALA A 100 -15.04 -2.19 -11.20
C ALA A 100 -14.06 -2.72 -10.14
N VAL A 101 -14.14 -2.13 -8.94
CA VAL A 101 -13.34 -2.52 -7.79
C VAL A 101 -14.27 -2.77 -6.61
N ALA A 102 -14.29 -3.99 -6.10
CA ALA A 102 -15.00 -4.31 -4.87
C ALA A 102 -14.05 -4.15 -3.67
N ILE A 103 -14.52 -3.50 -2.61
CA ILE A 103 -13.76 -3.27 -1.39
C ILE A 103 -14.47 -3.99 -0.26
N HIS A 104 -13.77 -4.89 0.42
CA HIS A 104 -14.28 -5.70 1.52
C HIS A 104 -13.47 -5.48 2.78
N GLY A 105 -14.15 -5.56 3.92
CA GLY A 105 -13.54 -5.62 5.23
C GLY A 105 -14.22 -4.74 6.25
N ASP A 106 -13.50 -4.42 7.33
CA ASP A 106 -14.02 -3.63 8.45
C ASP A 106 -13.14 -2.43 8.80
N SER A 107 -12.14 -2.13 7.97
CA SER A 107 -11.21 -1.04 8.25
C SER A 107 -11.84 0.34 8.11
N ARG A 108 -11.37 1.28 8.94
CA ARG A 108 -11.71 2.72 8.83
C ARG A 108 -11.38 3.32 7.46
N TYR A 109 -10.46 2.73 6.71
CA TYR A 109 -10.03 3.20 5.39
C TYR A 109 -11.09 3.02 4.29
N ILE A 110 -12.04 2.08 4.46
CA ILE A 110 -12.98 1.67 3.39
C ILE A 110 -13.76 2.85 2.77
N PRO A 111 -14.38 3.77 3.55
CA PRO A 111 -15.13 4.88 2.97
C PRO A 111 -14.26 5.78 2.10
N MET A 112 -13.04 6.05 2.54
CA MET A 112 -12.12 6.95 1.85
C MET A 112 -11.51 6.29 0.61
N VAL A 113 -11.08 5.02 0.68
CA VAL A 113 -10.64 4.25 -0.50
C VAL A 113 -11.76 4.21 -1.54
N GLY A 114 -12.99 3.94 -1.11
CA GLY A 114 -14.15 3.94 -1.99
C GLY A 114 -14.45 5.30 -2.61
N GLN A 115 -14.26 6.40 -1.86
CA GLN A 115 -14.39 7.75 -2.38
C GLN A 115 -13.32 8.06 -3.44
N LYS A 116 -12.06 7.70 -3.18
CA LYS A 116 -10.93 7.96 -4.09
C LYS A 116 -11.01 7.14 -5.38
N ILE A 117 -11.49 5.88 -5.31
CA ILE A 117 -11.81 5.07 -6.50
C ILE A 117 -13.03 5.61 -7.25
N GLY A 118 -13.99 6.20 -6.54
CA GLY A 118 -15.14 6.88 -7.13
C GLY A 118 -16.19 5.94 -7.71
N LYS A 119 -16.66 6.20 -8.93
CA LYS A 119 -17.85 5.53 -9.51
C LYS A 119 -17.65 4.02 -9.74
N SER A 120 -16.41 3.57 -9.86
CA SER A 120 -16.05 2.17 -10.04
C SER A 120 -16.05 1.36 -8.74
N ALA A 121 -16.12 2.03 -7.58
CA ALA A 121 -16.11 1.36 -6.29
C ALA A 121 -17.46 0.67 -5.97
N ILE A 122 -17.35 -0.54 -5.43
CA ILE A 122 -18.45 -1.33 -4.88
C ILE A 122 -18.12 -1.65 -3.43
N ILE A 123 -18.73 -0.92 -2.50
CA ILE A 123 -18.61 -1.13 -1.05
C ILE A 123 -19.85 -1.90 -0.60
N SER A 124 -19.76 -3.23 -0.61
CA SER A 124 -20.89 -4.12 -0.34
C SER A 124 -20.41 -5.54 -0.14
N ASP A 125 -20.90 -6.22 0.90
CA ASP A 125 -20.68 -7.66 1.11
C ASP A 125 -21.68 -8.53 0.32
N GLY A 126 -22.44 -7.93 -0.60
CA GLY A 126 -23.43 -8.64 -1.41
C GLY A 126 -22.78 -9.55 -2.46
N ILE A 127 -23.47 -10.62 -2.86
CA ILE A 127 -22.98 -11.63 -3.83
C ILE A 127 -22.46 -11.00 -5.15
N PHE A 128 -22.97 -9.83 -5.53
CA PHE A 128 -22.56 -9.15 -6.77
C PHE A 128 -21.21 -8.43 -6.67
N SER A 129 -20.72 -8.07 -5.47
CA SER A 129 -19.40 -7.42 -5.33
C SER A 129 -18.27 -8.38 -5.70
N PHE A 130 -18.41 -9.67 -5.38
CA PHE A 130 -17.49 -10.73 -5.81
C PHE A 130 -17.38 -10.92 -7.33
N ARG A 131 -18.25 -10.30 -8.13
CA ARG A 131 -18.15 -10.33 -9.60
C ARG A 131 -17.25 -9.25 -10.18
N ALA A 132 -16.81 -8.28 -9.37
CA ALA A 132 -15.87 -7.27 -9.84
C ALA A 132 -14.53 -7.93 -10.24
N PRO A 133 -13.86 -7.44 -11.29
CA PRO A 133 -12.57 -7.98 -11.71
C PRO A 133 -11.45 -7.67 -10.70
N ARG A 134 -11.55 -6.57 -9.95
CA ARG A 134 -10.60 -6.20 -8.89
C ARG A 134 -11.27 -6.31 -7.53
N GLN A 135 -10.60 -6.98 -6.59
CA GLN A 135 -11.05 -7.21 -5.23
C GLN A 135 -10.02 -6.64 -4.27
N ILE A 136 -10.40 -5.74 -3.37
CA ILE A 136 -9.51 -5.19 -2.33
C ILE A 136 -10.02 -5.68 -0.97
N LEU A 137 -9.14 -6.32 -0.19
CA LEU A 137 -9.39 -6.65 1.20
C LEU A 137 -8.65 -5.68 2.11
N VAL A 138 -9.39 -4.96 2.97
CA VAL A 138 -8.84 -4.02 3.95
C VAL A 138 -9.52 -4.25 5.30
N PHE A 139 -8.80 -4.85 6.23
CA PHE A 139 -9.29 -5.19 7.57
C PHE A 139 -8.41 -4.55 8.63
N ASP A 140 -8.97 -4.30 9.81
CA ASP A 140 -8.20 -3.77 10.95
C ASP A 140 -7.12 -4.75 11.45
N THR A 141 -7.24 -6.04 11.11
CA THR A 141 -6.28 -7.07 11.51
C THR A 141 -6.12 -8.10 10.41
N ASP A 142 -4.89 -8.58 10.20
CA ASP A 142 -4.59 -9.66 9.27
C ASP A 142 -5.40 -10.94 9.58
N TYR A 143 -5.66 -11.22 10.86
CA TYR A 143 -6.45 -12.38 11.28
C TYR A 143 -7.86 -12.36 10.66
N LYS A 144 -8.57 -11.24 10.74
CA LYS A 144 -9.92 -11.10 10.16
C LYS A 144 -9.88 -11.19 8.63
N MET A 145 -8.86 -10.60 8.01
CA MET A 145 -8.66 -10.72 6.56
C MET A 145 -8.50 -12.18 6.14
N PHE A 146 -7.66 -12.96 6.83
CA PHE A 146 -7.48 -14.38 6.53
C PHE A 146 -8.73 -15.21 6.79
N GLN A 147 -9.50 -14.90 7.84
CA GLN A 147 -10.79 -15.55 8.06
C GLN A 147 -11.77 -15.29 6.91
N PHE A 148 -11.83 -14.06 6.41
CA PHE A 148 -12.66 -13.69 5.27
C PHE A 148 -12.19 -14.39 4.00
N LEU A 149 -10.89 -14.40 3.75
CA LEU A 149 -10.27 -15.09 2.61
C LEU A 149 -10.61 -16.58 2.60
N HIS A 150 -10.49 -17.24 3.76
CA HIS A 150 -10.85 -18.65 3.90
C HIS A 150 -12.34 -18.90 3.67
N GLN A 151 -13.21 -18.02 4.18
CA GLN A 151 -14.65 -18.14 4.00
C GLN A 151 -15.10 -17.95 2.54
N HIS A 152 -14.38 -17.13 1.77
CA HIS A 152 -14.73 -16.70 0.41
C HIS A 152 -13.69 -17.12 -0.64
N GLU A 153 -12.94 -18.19 -0.37
CA GLU A 153 -11.81 -18.64 -1.21
C GLU A 153 -12.25 -18.88 -2.65
N ARG A 154 -13.39 -19.55 -2.86
CA ARG A 154 -13.90 -19.86 -4.20
C ARG A 154 -14.32 -18.61 -4.96
N GLU A 155 -14.93 -17.64 -4.30
CA GLU A 155 -15.38 -16.40 -4.93
C GLU A 155 -14.22 -15.47 -5.29
N LEU A 156 -13.19 -15.45 -4.45
CA LEU A 156 -12.04 -14.54 -4.57
C LEU A 156 -10.91 -15.12 -5.44
N MET A 157 -10.62 -16.42 -5.33
CA MET A 157 -9.48 -17.10 -5.99
C MET A 157 -9.90 -18.12 -7.06
N GLY A 158 -11.20 -18.38 -7.22
CA GLY A 158 -11.68 -19.36 -8.20
C GLY A 158 -11.64 -18.90 -9.66
N ASP A 159 -11.35 -17.63 -9.92
CA ASP A 159 -11.33 -17.01 -11.25
C ASP A 159 -9.96 -16.35 -11.51
N PRO A 160 -9.15 -16.89 -12.43
CA PRO A 160 -7.78 -16.40 -12.66
C PRO A 160 -7.73 -15.02 -13.32
N GLU A 161 -8.84 -14.54 -13.88
CA GLU A 161 -8.93 -13.20 -14.49
C GLU A 161 -9.13 -12.09 -13.45
N LYS A 162 -9.43 -12.44 -12.18
CA LYS A 162 -9.59 -11.46 -11.12
C LYS A 162 -8.27 -11.16 -10.46
N THR A 163 -8.05 -9.89 -10.09
CA THR A 163 -6.93 -9.48 -9.24
C THR A 163 -7.39 -9.29 -7.80
N LEU A 164 -6.70 -9.92 -6.85
CA LEU A 164 -6.99 -9.79 -5.43
C LEU A 164 -5.89 -8.98 -4.74
N TYR A 165 -6.23 -7.81 -4.21
CA TYR A 165 -5.36 -6.94 -3.43
C TYR A 165 -5.57 -7.17 -1.94
N LEU A 166 -4.51 -7.58 -1.23
CA LEU A 166 -4.51 -7.69 0.23
C LEU A 166 -3.80 -6.48 0.84
N CYS A 167 -4.56 -5.61 1.50
CA CYS A 167 -3.99 -4.47 2.23
C CYS A 167 -3.65 -4.90 3.66
N THR A 168 -2.38 -4.80 4.00
CA THR A 168 -1.78 -5.31 5.24
C THR A 168 -0.60 -4.42 5.63
N GLU A 169 -0.21 -4.44 6.90
CA GLU A 169 0.98 -3.72 7.38
C GLU A 169 2.17 -4.66 7.58
N ARG A 170 1.91 -5.96 7.82
CA ARG A 170 2.93 -6.92 8.27
C ARG A 170 3.34 -7.92 7.19
N ILE A 171 2.40 -8.33 6.34
CA ILE A 171 2.70 -9.34 5.34
C ILE A 171 3.54 -8.69 4.25
N THR A 172 4.78 -9.13 4.12
CA THR A 172 5.69 -8.65 3.09
C THR A 172 5.34 -9.30 1.76
N ARG A 173 5.66 -8.61 0.66
CA ARG A 173 5.56 -9.18 -0.68
C ARG A 173 6.47 -10.39 -0.82
N GLY A 174 5.93 -11.51 -1.30
CA GLY A 174 6.64 -12.79 -1.36
C GLY A 174 6.15 -13.66 -2.52
N SER A 175 6.85 -14.74 -2.81
CA SER A 175 6.50 -15.65 -3.91
C SER A 175 5.28 -16.51 -3.53
N TYR A 176 4.08 -15.93 -3.61
CA TYR A 176 2.82 -16.66 -3.40
C TYR A 176 2.47 -17.52 -4.61
N LYS A 177 1.75 -18.63 -4.36
CA LYS A 177 1.35 -19.59 -5.39
C LYS A 177 0.41 -18.97 -6.44
N ASP A 178 -0.46 -18.06 -6.00
CA ASP A 178 -1.43 -17.39 -6.88
C ASP A 178 -0.82 -16.10 -7.44
N GLN A 179 -0.67 -16.04 -8.76
CA GLN A 179 -0.11 -14.88 -9.45
C GLN A 179 -1.09 -13.70 -9.53
N SER A 180 -2.38 -13.94 -9.30
CA SER A 180 -3.42 -12.92 -9.25
C SER A 180 -3.48 -12.16 -7.92
N LEU A 181 -2.81 -12.70 -6.90
CA LEU A 181 -2.68 -12.08 -5.59
C LEU A 181 -1.67 -10.94 -5.64
N GLN A 182 -2.08 -9.76 -5.20
CA GLN A 182 -1.28 -8.56 -5.05
C GLN A 182 -1.23 -8.14 -3.58
N ILE A 183 -0.05 -8.13 -2.98
CA ILE A 183 0.11 -7.62 -1.62
C ILE A 183 0.34 -6.11 -1.67
N CYS A 184 -0.59 -5.38 -1.05
CA CYS A 184 -0.46 -3.97 -0.74
C CYS A 184 0.03 -3.84 0.70
N ASN A 185 1.36 -3.89 0.89
CA ASN A 185 1.94 -3.60 2.19
C ASN A 185 1.96 -2.08 2.41
N MET A 186 1.15 -1.62 3.36
CA MET A 186 0.95 -0.20 3.63
C MET A 186 2.21 0.45 4.22
N ALA A 187 2.99 -0.26 5.02
CA ALA A 187 4.25 0.24 5.57
C ALA A 187 5.31 0.40 4.47
N GLU A 188 5.45 -0.60 3.58
CA GLU A 188 6.37 -0.56 2.45
C GLU A 188 6.00 0.57 1.49
N ASN A 189 4.72 0.68 1.13
CA ASN A 189 4.25 1.76 0.26
C ASN A 189 4.46 3.13 0.90
N CYS A 190 4.25 3.26 2.22
CA CYS A 190 4.54 4.49 2.96
C CYS A 190 6.03 4.85 2.89
N GLY A 191 6.94 3.89 3.14
CA GLY A 191 8.38 4.12 3.05
C GLY A 191 8.82 4.52 1.64
N ARG A 192 8.24 3.91 0.60
CA ARG A 192 8.51 4.26 -0.81
C ARG A 192 8.05 5.67 -1.14
N ALA A 193 6.81 6.02 -0.77
CA ALA A 193 6.28 7.36 -0.97
C ALA A 193 7.10 8.41 -0.21
N TYR A 194 7.44 8.14 1.05
CA TYR A 194 8.26 9.01 1.88
C TYR A 194 9.56 9.42 1.19
N TRP A 195 10.38 8.46 0.75
CA TRP A 195 11.66 8.79 0.12
C TRP A 195 11.51 9.39 -1.28
N LYS A 196 10.44 9.03 -2.00
CA LYS A 196 10.13 9.63 -3.31
C LYS A 196 9.75 11.11 -3.21
N GLU A 197 9.17 11.53 -2.09
CA GLU A 197 8.73 12.90 -1.84
C GLU A 197 9.77 13.71 -1.07
N ASN A 198 10.61 13.03 -0.28
CA ASN A 198 11.56 13.63 0.64
C ASN A 198 12.98 13.12 0.39
N LEU A 199 13.47 13.29 -0.83
CA LEU A 199 14.85 12.95 -1.20
C LEU A 199 15.86 13.61 -0.25
N LEU A 200 17.03 12.97 -0.09
CA LEU A 200 18.11 13.56 0.70
C LEU A 200 18.73 14.77 -0.01
N GLU A 201 18.95 15.83 0.76
CA GLU A 201 19.80 16.96 0.39
C GLU A 201 21.28 16.53 0.41
N GLU A 202 22.14 17.24 -0.32
CA GLU A 202 23.56 16.82 -0.50
C GLU A 202 24.34 16.77 0.82
N ASN A 203 23.96 17.60 1.79
CA ASN A 203 24.61 17.74 3.08
C ASN A 203 24.02 16.83 4.18
N GLU A 204 22.85 16.21 3.95
CA GLU A 204 22.25 15.30 4.93
C GLU A 204 23.05 14.00 5.01
N LYS A 205 23.56 13.69 6.21
CA LYS A 205 24.35 12.48 6.51
C LYS A 205 23.86 11.71 7.71
N VAL A 206 23.39 12.39 8.76
CA VAL A 206 22.94 11.77 10.00
C VAL A 206 21.42 11.72 10.01
N ILE A 207 20.87 10.52 9.86
CA ILE A 207 19.44 10.23 9.81
C ILE A 207 19.07 9.45 11.07
N VAL A 208 18.20 10.01 11.89
CA VAL A 208 17.66 9.35 13.09
C VAL A 208 16.27 8.83 12.80
N ILE A 209 16.02 7.55 13.04
CA ILE A 209 14.71 6.91 12.95
C ILE A 209 14.25 6.54 14.36
N ILE A 210 13.13 7.11 14.80
CA ILE A 210 12.53 6.84 16.12
C ILE A 210 11.19 6.12 15.91
N GLY A 211 11.12 4.89 16.44
CA GLY A 211 10.05 3.93 16.16
C GLY A 211 10.50 2.94 15.08
N PHE A 212 10.60 1.66 15.43
CA PHE A 212 11.15 0.61 14.57
C PHE A 212 10.23 -0.60 14.39
N GLY A 213 8.93 -0.33 14.40
CA GLY A 213 7.90 -1.26 13.95
C GLY A 213 7.89 -1.44 12.42
N ASN A 214 6.74 -1.78 11.85
CA ASN A 214 6.61 -2.02 10.41
C ASN A 214 7.00 -0.77 9.59
N TYR A 215 6.54 0.41 10.00
CA TYR A 215 6.82 1.65 9.25
C TYR A 215 8.29 2.06 9.38
N GLY A 216 8.88 2.01 10.58
CA GLY A 216 10.29 2.33 10.78
C GLY A 216 11.24 1.41 10.02
N GLN A 217 10.95 0.10 9.99
CA GLN A 217 11.71 -0.87 9.20
C GLN A 217 11.62 -0.60 7.71
N GLU A 218 10.43 -0.28 7.20
CA GLU A 218 10.25 0.03 5.78
C GLU A 218 10.85 1.38 5.37
N ILE A 219 10.84 2.39 6.25
CA ILE A 219 11.60 3.62 6.05
C ILE A 219 13.10 3.29 5.88
N LEU A 220 13.66 2.42 6.74
CA LEU A 220 15.04 2.00 6.61
C LEU A 220 15.28 1.21 5.31
N ASN A 221 14.49 0.16 5.04
CA ASN A 221 14.62 -0.70 3.85
C ASN A 221 14.63 0.14 2.56
N GLN A 222 13.66 1.03 2.41
CA GLN A 222 13.55 1.88 1.23
C GLN A 222 14.68 2.92 1.18
N GLY A 223 15.11 3.45 2.33
CA GLY A 223 16.24 4.38 2.42
C GLY A 223 17.56 3.76 1.94
N LEU A 224 17.84 2.51 2.33
CA LEU A 224 19.05 1.79 1.91
C LEU A 224 19.14 1.57 0.40
N MET A 225 17.98 1.52 -0.29
CA MET A 225 17.90 1.36 -1.74
C MET A 225 17.83 2.69 -2.48
N ILE A 226 17.05 3.67 -1.99
CA ILE A 226 16.82 4.94 -2.67
C ILE A 226 18.02 5.88 -2.47
N ASN A 227 18.68 5.87 -1.31
CA ASN A 227 19.72 6.84 -1.00
C ASN A 227 21.11 6.50 -1.59
N VAL A 228 21.18 5.60 -2.58
CA VAL A 228 22.41 5.24 -3.32
C VAL A 228 22.73 6.34 -4.34
N ARG A 229 23.35 7.43 -3.87
CA ARG A 229 23.62 8.63 -4.67
C ARG A 229 25.05 8.71 -5.22
N ASP A 230 25.95 7.91 -4.65
CA ASP A 230 27.37 7.88 -5.00
C ASP A 230 27.95 6.48 -4.76
N ILE A 231 29.16 6.23 -5.29
CA ILE A 231 29.89 4.96 -5.17
C ILE A 231 30.28 4.71 -3.71
N SER A 232 30.79 5.75 -3.05
CA SER A 232 31.11 5.76 -1.63
C SER A 232 30.15 6.66 -0.89
N SER A 233 29.65 6.19 0.25
CA SER A 233 28.73 6.96 1.08
C SER A 233 29.09 6.82 2.55
N ASP A 234 28.76 7.84 3.32
CA ASP A 234 28.99 7.93 4.77
C ASP A 234 27.69 8.25 5.52
N LEU A 235 26.53 7.89 4.93
CA LEU A 235 25.23 8.05 5.59
C LEU A 235 25.18 7.21 6.85
N GLN A 236 24.66 7.80 7.92
CA GLN A 236 24.47 7.16 9.22
C GLN A 236 22.98 7.10 9.50
N TYR A 237 22.47 5.88 9.65
CA TYR A 237 21.12 5.61 10.12
C TYR A 237 21.22 5.20 11.59
N HIS A 238 20.70 6.03 12.48
CA HIS A 238 20.59 5.77 13.90
C HIS A 238 19.18 5.30 14.21
N ILE A 239 19.05 4.06 14.67
CA ILE A 239 17.76 3.38 14.81
C ILE A 239 17.41 3.23 16.29
N PHE A 240 16.28 3.82 16.68
CA PHE A 240 15.67 3.67 17.99
C PHE A 240 14.34 2.90 17.89
N GLY A 241 14.26 1.80 18.61
CA GLY A 241 13.08 0.94 18.71
C GLY A 241 13.24 -0.04 19.86
N THR A 242 12.29 -0.95 20.05
CA THR A 242 12.39 -1.96 21.11
C THR A 242 13.51 -2.95 20.82
N GLN A 243 14.01 -3.63 21.85
CA GLN A 243 15.02 -4.68 21.68
C GLN A 243 14.55 -5.77 20.70
N ALA A 244 13.30 -6.22 20.82
CA ALA A 244 12.73 -7.26 19.97
C ALA A 244 12.74 -6.87 18.49
N GLU A 245 12.27 -5.66 18.16
CA GLU A 245 12.24 -5.16 16.77
C GLU A 245 13.65 -5.08 16.16
N ARG A 246 14.62 -4.53 16.91
CA ARG A 246 16.00 -4.38 16.42
C ARG A 246 16.70 -5.73 16.24
N GLU A 247 16.50 -6.67 17.16
CA GLU A 247 17.09 -8.00 17.07
C GLU A 247 16.46 -8.80 15.94
N GLU A 248 15.13 -8.84 15.84
CA GLU A 248 14.43 -9.54 14.76
C GLU A 248 14.91 -9.05 13.39
N TYR A 249 14.93 -7.74 13.18
CA TYR A 249 15.38 -7.15 11.91
C TYR A 249 16.83 -7.56 11.56
N GLN A 250 17.76 -7.47 12.51
CA GLN A 250 19.16 -7.84 12.27
C GLN A 250 19.33 -9.34 11.96
N HIS A 251 18.50 -10.21 12.55
CA HIS A 251 18.52 -11.65 12.24
C HIS A 251 17.92 -11.95 10.86
N LEU A 252 16.81 -11.29 10.51
CA LEU A 252 16.18 -11.47 9.20
C LEU A 252 17.02 -10.88 8.06
N HIS A 253 17.76 -9.81 8.31
CA HIS A 253 18.61 -9.11 7.34
C HIS A 253 20.11 -9.29 7.64
N TYR A 254 20.53 -10.51 7.99
CA TYR A 254 21.91 -10.80 8.40
C TYR A 254 22.99 -10.48 7.36
N LYS A 255 22.63 -10.26 6.10
CA LYS A 255 23.55 -9.89 5.01
C LYS A 255 23.73 -8.38 4.78
N LEU A 256 23.09 -7.50 5.56
CA LEU A 256 23.32 -6.05 5.47
C LEU A 256 24.81 -5.68 5.63
N LYS A 257 25.55 -6.46 6.42
CA LYS A 257 27.02 -6.34 6.61
C LYS A 257 27.84 -6.46 5.31
N ARG A 258 27.23 -6.94 4.21
CA ARG A 258 27.89 -7.00 2.89
C ARG A 258 28.07 -5.62 2.27
N PHE A 259 27.21 -4.65 2.59
CA PHE A 259 27.27 -3.31 1.98
C PHE A 259 27.23 -2.15 2.98
N ALA A 260 26.87 -2.40 4.24
CA ALA A 260 26.82 -1.39 5.29
C ALA A 260 27.61 -1.84 6.53
N ASN A 261 28.06 -0.88 7.33
CA ASN A 261 28.49 -1.14 8.70
C ASN A 261 27.24 -1.39 9.54
N VAL A 262 27.17 -2.51 10.27
CA VAL A 262 25.97 -2.88 11.03
C VAL A 262 26.35 -3.28 12.44
N GLY A 263 25.77 -2.61 13.43
CA GLY A 263 25.95 -2.95 14.84
C GLY A 263 25.55 -1.81 15.76
N GLU A 264 26.20 -1.76 16.91
CA GLU A 264 25.89 -0.83 18.00
C GLU A 264 27.06 0.11 18.32
N ASP A 265 28.22 -0.09 17.68
CA ASP A 265 29.46 0.63 17.99
C ASP A 265 29.97 1.43 16.79
N GLU A 266 29.90 2.75 16.90
CA GLU A 266 30.41 3.71 15.93
C GLU A 266 31.91 3.54 15.65
N ARG A 267 32.67 2.93 16.58
CA ARG A 267 34.12 2.73 16.44
C ARG A 267 34.48 1.62 15.45
N CYS A 268 33.51 0.84 14.99
CA CYS A 268 33.72 -0.21 13.98
C CYS A 268 33.34 0.22 12.55
N ILE A 269 33.09 1.52 12.33
CA ILE A 269 32.70 2.08 11.03
C ILE A 269 33.87 2.00 10.04
N GLN A 270 33.67 1.28 8.94
CA GLN A 270 34.55 1.34 7.79
C GLN A 270 34.20 2.56 6.93
N PRO A 271 35.19 3.42 6.58
CA PRO A 271 34.96 4.53 5.67
C PRO A 271 34.42 4.08 4.30
N GLY A 272 33.58 4.91 3.69
CA GLY A 272 33.02 4.66 2.35
C GLY A 272 31.82 3.72 2.32
N LYS A 273 31.30 3.30 3.48
CA LYS A 273 30.04 2.55 3.60
C LYS A 273 29.06 3.28 4.52
N ASP A 274 27.79 3.14 4.20
CA ASP A 274 26.71 3.56 5.10
C ASP A 274 26.78 2.79 6.41
N SER A 275 26.31 3.41 7.50
CA SER A 275 26.34 2.83 8.83
C SER A 275 24.94 2.72 9.42
N LEU A 276 24.60 1.53 9.92
CA LEU A 276 23.33 1.21 10.57
C LEU A 276 23.61 0.95 12.04
N ILE A 277 23.24 1.91 12.88
CA ILE A 277 23.58 1.95 14.29
C ILE A 277 22.31 1.71 15.10
N PHE A 278 22.20 0.53 15.70
CA PHE A 278 21.06 0.11 16.50
C PHE A 278 21.31 0.45 17.97
N HIS A 279 20.77 1.57 18.43
CA HIS A 279 20.97 2.06 19.80
C HIS A 279 20.25 1.19 20.80
N ARG A 280 20.81 0.93 21.98
CA ARG A 280 20.14 0.15 23.04
C ARG A 280 19.34 1.02 23.99
N GLU A 281 19.86 2.20 24.22
CA GLU A 281 19.31 3.29 24.99
C GLU A 281 18.10 3.93 24.31
N ASN A 282 17.35 4.73 25.07
CA ASN A 282 16.30 5.56 24.50
C ASN A 282 16.90 6.75 23.75
N TRP A 283 16.18 7.24 22.74
CA TRP A 283 16.61 8.35 21.90
C TRP A 283 16.95 9.63 22.69
N TYR A 284 16.24 9.89 23.79
CA TYR A 284 16.46 11.09 24.62
C TYR A 284 17.70 10.99 25.52
N GLU A 285 18.34 9.82 25.61
CA GLU A 285 19.57 9.64 26.40
C GLU A 285 20.81 10.16 25.65
N ASN A 286 20.73 10.34 24.33
CA ASN A 286 21.83 10.81 23.50
C ASN A 286 21.52 12.20 22.89
N GLU A 287 21.55 13.23 23.74
CA GLU A 287 21.25 14.61 23.31
C GLU A 287 22.15 15.07 22.16
N ALA A 288 23.45 14.78 22.22
CA ALA A 288 24.39 15.17 21.18
C ALA A 288 24.00 14.60 19.80
N LEU A 289 23.58 13.33 19.76
CA LEU A 289 23.11 12.70 18.53
C LEU A 289 21.82 13.35 18.01
N ILE A 290 20.84 13.61 18.89
CA ILE A 290 19.59 14.25 18.47
C ILE A 290 19.85 15.65 17.92
N GLN A 291 20.76 16.41 18.53
CA GLN A 291 21.11 17.76 18.11
C GLN A 291 21.92 17.79 16.80
N GLN A 292 22.81 16.80 16.57
CA GLN A 292 23.60 16.70 15.33
C GLN A 292 22.83 16.08 14.15
N ALA A 293 21.63 15.53 14.39
CA ALA A 293 20.84 14.89 13.35
C ALA A 293 20.43 15.89 12.26
N ASP A 294 20.79 15.60 11.01
CA ASP A 294 20.32 16.38 9.86
C ASP A 294 18.82 16.15 9.62
N ARG A 295 18.36 14.94 9.95
CA ARG A 295 17.00 14.47 9.73
C ARG A 295 16.54 13.55 10.86
N ILE A 296 15.38 13.83 11.44
CA ILE A 296 14.72 12.94 12.40
C ILE A 296 13.41 12.44 11.78
N ILE A 297 13.18 11.13 11.78
CA ILE A 297 11.99 10.48 11.23
C ILE A 297 11.28 9.76 12.37
N LEU A 298 10.05 10.17 12.67
CA LEU A 298 9.17 9.55 13.65
C LEU A 298 8.26 8.56 12.92
N ALA A 299 8.46 7.28 13.15
CA ALA A 299 7.89 6.18 12.36
C ALA A 299 7.36 5.03 13.23
N TYR A 300 6.83 5.33 14.42
CA TYR A 300 6.02 4.35 15.15
C TYR A 300 4.79 3.97 14.35
N ASP A 301 4.36 2.71 14.52
CA ASP A 301 3.16 2.17 13.88
C ASP A 301 1.91 2.92 14.36
N GLU A 302 1.85 3.27 15.65
CA GLU A 302 0.79 4.07 16.24
C GLU A 302 1.07 5.59 16.14
N GLU A 303 0.07 6.36 15.71
CA GLU A 303 0.19 7.83 15.58
C GLU A 303 0.41 8.51 16.94
N GLU A 304 -0.18 7.99 18.02
CA GLU A 304 -0.07 8.56 19.35
C GLU A 304 1.38 8.66 19.81
N ASP A 305 2.17 7.59 19.62
CA ASP A 305 3.58 7.55 20.02
C ASP A 305 4.41 8.59 19.24
N ASN A 306 4.14 8.75 17.94
CA ASN A 306 4.81 9.77 17.11
C ASN A 306 4.51 11.20 17.63
N LEU A 307 3.25 11.47 18.01
CA LEU A 307 2.84 12.77 18.54
C LEU A 307 3.49 13.06 19.90
N LEU A 308 3.59 12.06 20.78
CA LEU A 308 4.24 12.18 22.07
C LEU A 308 5.74 12.48 21.90
N VAL A 309 6.44 11.76 21.02
CA VAL A 309 7.86 12.03 20.75
C VAL A 309 8.06 13.41 20.16
N LEU A 310 7.21 13.85 19.23
CA LEU A 310 7.28 15.20 18.68
C LEU A 310 7.12 16.27 19.78
N ASN A 311 6.20 16.06 20.72
CA ASN A 311 6.01 16.97 21.85
C ASN A 311 7.28 17.06 22.72
N GLU A 312 7.90 15.93 23.04
CA GLU A 312 9.12 15.90 23.85
C GLU A 312 10.31 16.54 23.11
N LEU A 313 10.48 16.25 21.81
CA LEU A 313 11.51 16.88 20.97
C LEU A 313 11.35 18.41 20.95
N ASN A 314 10.13 18.90 20.70
CA ASN A 314 9.83 20.33 20.67
C ASN A 314 10.00 21.02 22.03
N LYS A 315 9.88 20.28 23.14
CA LYS A 315 9.98 20.83 24.49
C LYS A 315 11.43 20.93 24.97
N TYR A 316 12.27 19.95 24.66
CA TYR A 316 13.59 19.81 25.28
C TYR A 316 14.78 19.96 24.33
N PHE A 317 14.58 19.93 23.01
CA PHE A 317 15.66 19.94 22.01
C PHE A 317 15.53 21.14 21.06
N PHE A 318 16.63 21.48 20.37
CA PHE A 318 16.53 22.45 19.28
C PHE A 318 15.93 21.74 18.06
N MET A 319 15.02 22.44 17.37
CA MET A 319 14.24 21.82 16.31
C MET A 319 15.08 21.59 15.06
N ASN A 320 15.31 20.31 14.79
CA ASN A 320 15.88 19.80 13.56
C ASN A 320 14.78 19.55 12.51
N LYS A 321 15.16 19.11 11.32
CA LYS A 321 14.20 18.75 10.27
C LYS A 321 13.49 17.46 10.69
N ILE A 322 12.22 17.57 11.09
CA ILE A 322 11.44 16.44 11.61
C ILE A 322 10.44 15.99 10.55
N TYR A 323 10.46 14.69 10.28
CA TYR A 323 9.46 14.01 9.49
C TYR A 323 8.62 13.14 10.41
N ILE A 324 7.29 13.27 10.36
CA ILE A 324 6.41 12.57 11.28
C ILE A 324 5.33 11.77 10.53
N LYS A 325 5.25 10.47 10.82
CA LYS A 325 4.15 9.63 10.33
C LYS A 325 2.88 9.96 11.12
N VAL A 326 1.87 10.46 10.41
CA VAL A 326 0.54 10.74 10.95
C VAL A 326 -0.53 10.29 9.98
N PHE A 327 -1.67 9.89 10.51
CA PHE A 327 -2.89 9.59 9.77
C PHE A 327 -3.62 10.86 9.35
N ASN A 328 -3.63 11.89 10.20
CA ASN A 328 -4.31 13.15 9.92
C ASN A 328 -3.41 14.37 10.11
N GLU A 329 -3.01 14.97 8.99
CA GLU A 329 -2.19 16.18 8.97
C GLU A 329 -2.86 17.39 9.67
N GLN A 330 -4.19 17.45 9.74
CA GLN A 330 -4.89 18.57 10.37
C GLN A 330 -4.56 18.70 11.86
N ILE A 331 -4.32 17.58 12.56
CA ILE A 331 -3.96 17.57 13.98
C ILE A 331 -2.61 18.28 14.17
N ILE A 332 -1.64 17.95 13.32
CA ILE A 332 -0.30 18.54 13.35
C ILE A 332 -0.37 20.04 13.08
N ASN A 333 -1.06 20.46 12.03
CA ASN A 333 -1.19 21.87 11.66
C ASN A 333 -1.99 22.71 12.68
N THR A 334 -2.81 22.07 13.53
CA THR A 334 -3.55 22.74 14.60
C THR A 334 -2.69 22.97 15.84
N LEU A 335 -1.85 21.99 16.18
CA LEU A 335 -1.08 21.98 17.43
C LEU A 335 0.31 22.62 17.31
N TRP A 336 0.93 22.55 16.12
CA TRP A 336 2.29 23.04 15.88
C TRP A 336 2.38 23.96 14.66
N ASP A 337 3.26 24.98 14.74
CA ASP A 337 3.65 25.78 13.58
C ASP A 337 4.66 24.98 12.73
N THR A 338 4.15 24.14 11.85
CA THR A 338 4.92 23.19 11.05
C THR A 338 6.03 23.85 10.23
N LYS A 339 5.78 25.04 9.67
CA LYS A 339 6.77 25.77 8.88
C LYS A 339 7.91 26.30 9.74
N LYS A 340 7.58 26.95 10.86
CA LYS A 340 8.60 27.48 11.78
C LYS A 340 9.43 26.37 12.41
N LEU A 341 8.80 25.24 12.70
CA LEU A 341 9.40 24.10 13.38
C LEU A 341 10.00 23.06 12.43
N ARG A 342 9.92 23.27 11.10
CA ARG A 342 10.43 22.36 10.06
C ARG A 342 9.89 20.93 10.22
N ILE A 343 8.59 20.83 10.49
CA ILE A 343 7.88 19.55 10.64
C ILE A 343 7.19 19.23 9.31
N THR A 344 7.49 18.06 8.76
CA THR A 344 6.88 17.55 7.53
C THR A 344 6.09 16.27 7.86
N PRO A 345 4.74 16.31 7.83
CA PRO A 345 3.94 15.10 7.99
C PRO A 345 4.09 14.19 6.77
N PHE A 346 4.00 12.88 6.97
CA PHE A 346 3.94 11.88 5.89
C PHE A 346 3.03 10.71 6.28
N GLY A 347 2.66 9.88 5.30
CA GLY A 347 1.88 8.66 5.54
C GLY A 347 0.43 8.88 5.98
N THR A 348 -0.16 10.02 5.61
CA THR A 348 -1.56 10.35 5.94
C THR A 348 -2.54 9.37 5.35
N ASP A 349 -3.67 9.17 6.03
CA ASP A 349 -4.80 8.37 5.54
C ASP A 349 -5.20 8.84 4.13
N GLU A 350 -5.28 10.16 3.93
CA GLU A 350 -5.61 10.78 2.64
C GLU A 350 -4.67 10.33 1.52
N HIS A 351 -3.36 10.30 1.79
CA HIS A 351 -2.35 9.87 0.83
C HIS A 351 -2.33 8.34 0.66
N MET A 352 -2.29 7.60 1.77
CA MET A 352 -2.17 6.14 1.80
C MET A 352 -3.37 5.43 1.17
N CYS A 353 -4.55 6.08 1.11
CA CYS A 353 -5.75 5.54 0.48
C CYS A 353 -5.93 5.97 -0.98
N GLU A 354 -4.97 6.67 -1.58
CA GLU A 354 -4.97 6.94 -3.00
C GLU A 354 -4.92 5.62 -3.80
N PRO A 355 -5.62 5.51 -4.95
CA PRO A 355 -5.64 4.29 -5.74
C PRO A 355 -4.24 3.83 -6.16
N GLU A 356 -3.32 4.77 -6.41
CA GLU A 356 -1.92 4.44 -6.73
C GLU A 356 -1.21 3.76 -5.55
N MET A 357 -1.53 4.11 -4.30
CA MET A 357 -0.92 3.49 -3.12
C MET A 357 -1.41 2.07 -2.89
N ILE A 358 -2.61 1.73 -3.35
CA ILE A 358 -3.21 0.40 -3.15
C ILE A 358 -3.01 -0.50 -4.37
N LEU A 359 -3.33 0.01 -5.55
CA LEU A 359 -3.29 -0.72 -6.81
C LEU A 359 -1.89 -0.69 -7.44
N GLY A 360 -1.10 0.36 -7.18
CA GLY A 360 0.27 0.50 -7.69
C GLY A 360 0.36 0.53 -9.20
N GLU A 361 -0.68 0.95 -9.92
CA GLU A 361 -0.77 0.77 -11.37
C GLU A 361 0.37 1.50 -12.10
N SER A 362 0.65 2.75 -11.75
CA SER A 362 1.74 3.51 -12.37
C SER A 362 3.10 2.91 -12.01
N THR A 363 3.28 2.50 -10.75
CA THR A 363 4.48 1.82 -10.27
C THR A 363 4.75 0.54 -11.06
N ILE A 364 3.74 -0.31 -11.22
CA ILE A 364 3.86 -1.58 -11.94
C ILE A 364 4.07 -1.33 -13.43
N ILE A 365 3.46 -0.28 -14.01
CA ILE A 365 3.74 0.12 -15.39
C ILE A 365 5.21 0.50 -15.56
N HIS A 366 5.76 1.35 -14.70
CA HIS A 366 7.18 1.74 -14.77
C HIS A 366 8.10 0.53 -14.58
N ALA A 367 7.80 -0.37 -13.63
CA ALA A 367 8.56 -1.59 -13.43
C ALA A 367 8.48 -2.55 -14.64
N LYS A 368 7.32 -2.66 -15.29
CA LYS A 368 7.17 -3.38 -16.56
C LYS A 368 7.98 -2.75 -17.69
N MET A 369 8.13 -1.42 -17.71
CA MET A 369 8.98 -0.74 -18.68
C MET A 369 10.46 -1.02 -18.42
N CYS A 370 10.92 -1.02 -17.16
CA CYS A 370 12.27 -1.48 -16.80
C CYS A 370 12.52 -2.92 -17.27
N HIS A 371 11.55 -3.81 -17.00
CA HIS A 371 11.63 -5.21 -17.43
C HIS A 371 11.64 -5.35 -18.95
N ALA A 372 10.82 -4.58 -19.66
CA ALA A 372 10.81 -4.55 -21.12
C ALA A 372 12.16 -4.10 -21.69
N THR A 373 12.79 -3.08 -21.13
CA THR A 373 14.12 -2.65 -21.57
C THR A 373 15.15 -3.78 -21.38
N TYR A 374 15.17 -4.41 -20.20
CA TYR A 374 16.05 -5.55 -19.92
C TYR A 374 15.81 -6.72 -20.89
N SER A 375 14.55 -7.14 -21.08
CA SER A 375 14.19 -8.23 -22.00
C SER A 375 14.55 -7.93 -23.46
N ARG A 376 14.71 -6.66 -23.83
CA ARG A 376 15.15 -6.25 -25.18
C ARG A 376 16.68 -6.20 -25.31
N SER A 377 17.43 -6.21 -24.22
CA SER A 377 18.90 -6.11 -24.23
C SER A 377 19.62 -7.44 -23.96
N VAL A 378 18.90 -8.48 -23.53
CA VAL A 378 19.46 -9.82 -23.28
C VAL A 378 19.02 -10.85 -24.33
N PRO A 379 19.83 -11.89 -24.60
CA PRO A 379 19.44 -12.96 -25.51
C PRO A 379 18.30 -13.81 -24.95
N GLU A 380 17.55 -14.48 -25.83
CA GLU A 380 16.42 -15.36 -25.46
C GLU A 380 16.82 -16.45 -24.45
N SER A 381 18.03 -17.02 -24.58
CA SER A 381 18.58 -18.00 -23.64
C SER A 381 18.73 -17.49 -22.20
N TYR A 382 18.67 -16.17 -22.00
CA TYR A 382 18.76 -15.49 -20.72
C TYR A 382 17.46 -14.74 -20.35
N GLY A 383 16.33 -15.12 -20.97
CA GLY A 383 15.01 -14.51 -20.74
C GLY A 383 14.70 -13.31 -21.63
N GLY A 384 15.44 -13.15 -22.73
CA GLY A 384 15.21 -12.10 -23.73
C GLY A 384 13.95 -12.32 -24.56
N CYS A 385 13.48 -11.24 -25.20
CA CYS A 385 12.31 -11.27 -26.07
C CYS A 385 12.57 -12.13 -27.34
N PRO A 386 11.77 -13.18 -27.60
CA PRO A 386 11.94 -14.04 -28.77
C PRO A 386 11.46 -13.37 -30.07
N LYS A 387 10.75 -12.24 -29.97
CA LYS A 387 10.17 -11.50 -31.09
C LYS A 387 11.09 -10.39 -31.62
N MET A 388 12.38 -10.42 -31.27
CA MET A 388 13.35 -9.45 -31.76
C MET A 388 13.77 -9.78 -33.20
N GLU A 389 13.67 -8.80 -34.10
CA GLU A 389 14.12 -8.93 -35.47
C GLU A 389 15.55 -8.37 -35.57
N LYS A 390 16.50 -9.17 -36.09
CA LYS A 390 17.93 -8.81 -36.15
C LYS A 390 18.50 -8.32 -34.80
N GLY A 391 18.00 -8.87 -33.69
CA GLY A 391 18.44 -8.52 -32.34
C GLY A 391 17.90 -7.20 -31.80
N GLN A 392 16.87 -6.62 -32.42
CA GLN A 392 16.22 -5.39 -31.94
C GLN A 392 14.70 -5.55 -31.88
N CYS A 393 14.08 -4.90 -30.89
CA CYS A 393 12.63 -4.74 -30.83
C CYS A 393 12.26 -3.32 -31.27
N HIS A 394 11.51 -3.21 -32.38
CA HIS A 394 11.06 -1.93 -32.96
C HIS A 394 9.86 -1.29 -32.23
N LYS A 395 9.26 -1.99 -31.27
CA LYS A 395 8.18 -1.44 -30.45
C LYS A 395 8.73 -0.41 -29.47
N SER A 396 8.02 0.69 -29.29
CA SER A 396 8.21 1.59 -28.16
C SER A 396 7.93 0.87 -26.84
N LEU A 397 8.42 1.39 -25.71
CA LEU A 397 8.11 0.80 -24.40
C LEU A 397 6.60 0.78 -24.11
N LYS A 398 5.86 1.82 -24.55
CA LYS A 398 4.38 1.89 -24.45
C LYS A 398 3.69 0.74 -25.20
N GLU A 399 4.16 0.38 -26.38
CA GLU A 399 3.64 -0.78 -27.12
C GLU A 399 4.14 -2.11 -26.54
N CYS A 400 5.31 -2.12 -25.91
CA CYS A 400 5.90 -3.31 -25.31
C CYS A 400 5.10 -3.76 -24.08
N ILE A 401 4.69 -2.85 -23.21
CA ILE A 401 3.86 -3.16 -22.02
C ILE A 401 2.46 -3.69 -22.37
N GLN A 402 2.00 -3.46 -23.59
CA GLN A 402 0.75 -4.02 -24.13
C GLN A 402 0.96 -5.35 -24.87
N CYS A 403 2.21 -5.80 -25.05
CA CYS A 403 2.53 -7.03 -25.73
C CYS A 403 2.16 -8.24 -24.87
N GLN A 404 1.42 -9.20 -25.44
CA GLN A 404 1.03 -10.42 -24.73
C GLN A 404 2.24 -11.17 -24.15
N TRP A 405 3.30 -11.35 -24.94
CA TRP A 405 4.50 -12.06 -24.48
C TRP A 405 5.14 -11.41 -23.25
N LEU A 406 5.26 -10.08 -23.23
CA LEU A 406 5.86 -9.38 -22.09
C LEU A 406 4.96 -9.49 -20.86
N ASN A 407 3.63 -9.44 -21.04
CA ASN A 407 2.70 -9.63 -19.93
C ASN A 407 2.77 -11.06 -19.37
N ASP A 408 2.86 -12.08 -20.23
CA ASP A 408 3.02 -13.47 -19.80
C ASP A 408 4.35 -13.67 -19.05
N ASP A 409 5.45 -13.14 -19.60
CA ASP A 409 6.78 -13.22 -18.96
C ASP A 409 6.81 -12.48 -17.63
N TRP A 410 6.30 -11.24 -17.59
CA TRP A 410 6.13 -10.48 -16.34
C TRP A 410 5.32 -11.28 -15.33
N ASN A 411 4.17 -11.83 -15.70
CA ASN A 411 3.31 -12.56 -14.78
C ASN A 411 4.00 -13.82 -14.24
N SER A 412 4.80 -14.50 -15.06
CA SER A 412 5.59 -15.68 -14.67
C SER A 412 6.68 -15.39 -13.63
N ASN A 413 7.16 -14.13 -13.56
CA ASN A 413 8.20 -13.75 -12.62
C ASN A 413 7.70 -13.74 -11.17
N ASN A 414 8.58 -14.19 -10.27
CA ASN A 414 8.32 -14.11 -8.83
C ASN A 414 8.39 -12.65 -8.33
N TYR A 415 7.90 -12.43 -7.11
CA TYR A 415 7.87 -11.10 -6.52
C TYR A 415 9.25 -10.48 -6.38
N PHE A 416 10.26 -11.24 -5.97
CA PHE A 416 11.63 -10.75 -5.88
C PHE A 416 12.14 -10.17 -7.22
N THR A 417 11.84 -10.81 -8.35
CA THR A 417 12.26 -10.31 -9.67
C THR A 417 11.45 -9.08 -10.10
N LYS A 418 10.14 -9.09 -9.86
CA LYS A 418 9.27 -7.92 -10.14
C LYS A 418 9.70 -6.70 -9.33
N TYR A 419 9.99 -6.88 -8.05
CA TYR A 419 10.35 -5.80 -7.14
C TYR A 419 11.78 -5.28 -7.33
N SER A 420 12.68 -6.07 -7.93
CA SER A 420 13.95 -5.54 -8.41
C SER A 420 13.75 -4.47 -9.48
N ASN A 421 12.75 -4.64 -10.36
CA ASN A 421 12.39 -3.63 -11.37
C ASN A 421 11.63 -2.44 -10.74
N VAL A 422 10.80 -2.68 -9.72
CA VAL A 422 10.16 -1.59 -8.95
C VAL A 422 11.22 -0.72 -8.27
N ALA A 423 12.20 -1.32 -7.59
CA ALA A 423 13.30 -0.59 -6.95
C ALA A 423 14.14 0.21 -7.95
N GLN A 424 14.32 -0.28 -9.17
CA GLN A 424 14.97 0.46 -10.25
C GLN A 424 14.14 1.69 -10.68
N ALA A 425 12.82 1.51 -10.84
CA ALA A 425 11.90 2.59 -11.19
C ALA A 425 11.81 3.66 -10.09
N ASP A 426 11.77 3.27 -8.82
CA ASP A 426 11.73 4.20 -7.69
C ASP A 426 12.98 5.08 -7.61
N HIS A 427 14.14 4.53 -8.01
CA HIS A 427 15.41 5.25 -8.02
C HIS A 427 15.55 6.28 -9.16
N MET A 428 14.56 6.40 -10.06
CA MET A 428 14.60 7.38 -11.16
C MET A 428 14.74 8.83 -10.67
N LYS A 429 14.06 9.21 -9.59
CA LYS A 429 14.16 10.58 -9.06
C LYS A 429 15.55 10.92 -8.53
N VAL A 430 16.27 9.94 -8.00
CA VAL A 430 17.65 10.12 -7.52
C VAL A 430 18.60 10.27 -8.71
N LYS A 431 18.40 9.47 -9.77
CA LYS A 431 19.15 9.59 -11.03
C LYS A 431 18.94 10.96 -11.69
N GLU A 432 17.70 11.44 -11.67
CA GLU A 432 17.39 12.81 -12.09
C GLU A 432 18.13 13.84 -11.23
N GLN A 433 18.10 13.73 -9.90
CA GLN A 433 18.81 14.65 -9.00
C GLN A 433 20.31 14.70 -9.31
N ILE A 434 20.93 13.55 -9.59
CA ILE A 434 22.35 13.45 -9.99
C ILE A 434 22.59 14.19 -11.32
N LEU A 435 21.77 13.94 -12.35
CA LEU A 435 21.93 14.57 -13.67
C LEU A 435 21.68 16.09 -13.65
N MET A 436 20.74 16.53 -12.82
CA MET A 436 20.31 17.93 -12.71
C MET A 436 21.17 18.76 -11.76
N LYS A 437 22.22 18.18 -11.15
CA LYS A 437 23.10 18.91 -10.22
C LYS A 437 23.67 20.17 -10.89
N GLY A 438 23.33 21.34 -10.32
CA GLY A 438 23.75 22.65 -10.83
C GLY A 438 23.06 23.09 -12.14
N ARG A 439 21.92 22.49 -12.50
CA ARG A 439 21.17 22.79 -13.72
C ARG A 439 19.72 23.18 -13.38
N GLU A 440 19.11 23.96 -14.26
CA GLU A 440 17.69 24.29 -14.20
C GLU A 440 16.95 23.68 -15.38
N TYR A 441 15.67 23.36 -15.19
CA TYR A 441 14.84 22.83 -16.27
C TYR A 441 14.44 23.94 -17.25
N PRO A 442 14.75 23.80 -18.56
CA PRO A 442 14.29 24.76 -19.55
C PRO A 442 12.78 24.65 -19.77
N GLN A 443 12.13 25.80 -19.97
CA GLN A 443 10.68 25.85 -20.23
C GLN A 443 10.36 25.27 -21.62
N GLY A 444 9.32 24.44 -21.70
CA GLY A 444 8.78 23.93 -22.98
C GLY A 444 9.56 22.76 -23.61
N VAL A 445 10.56 22.21 -22.92
CA VAL A 445 11.29 21.01 -23.35
C VAL A 445 10.77 19.81 -22.56
N LYS A 446 10.56 18.69 -23.25
CA LYS A 446 10.19 17.45 -22.57
C LYS A 446 11.28 16.99 -21.60
N LYS A 447 10.90 16.63 -20.38
CA LYS A 447 11.87 16.32 -19.32
C LYS A 447 12.80 15.16 -19.69
N GLY A 448 12.27 14.10 -20.28
CA GLY A 448 13.06 12.93 -20.68
C GLY A 448 14.06 13.25 -21.79
N ASP A 449 13.68 14.09 -22.76
CA ASP A 449 14.57 14.52 -23.84
C ASP A 449 15.73 15.38 -23.31
N TYR A 450 15.45 16.28 -22.38
CA TYR A 450 16.48 17.11 -21.75
C TYR A 450 17.48 16.28 -20.94
N LEU A 451 16.99 15.35 -20.11
CA LEU A 451 17.84 14.45 -19.33
C LEU A 451 18.68 13.52 -20.21
N ARG A 452 18.11 13.06 -21.33
CA ARG A 452 18.84 12.27 -22.34
C ARG A 452 20.00 13.04 -22.93
N GLN A 453 19.78 14.32 -23.28
CA GLN A 453 20.84 15.17 -23.81
C GLN A 453 21.98 15.32 -22.80
N ILE A 454 21.66 15.66 -21.54
CA ILE A 454 22.66 15.76 -20.48
C ILE A 454 23.47 14.47 -20.38
N TYR A 455 22.81 13.32 -20.31
CA TYR A 455 23.48 12.02 -20.19
C TYR A 455 24.41 11.74 -21.37
N GLN A 456 24.00 12.06 -22.60
CA GLN A 456 24.81 11.83 -23.80
C GLN A 456 26.09 12.66 -23.80
N GLU A 457 26.01 13.90 -23.32
CA GLU A 457 27.12 14.85 -23.22
C GLU A 457 28.10 14.54 -22.08
N LEU A 458 27.73 13.66 -21.13
CA LEU A 458 28.63 13.28 -20.04
C LEU A 458 29.90 12.58 -20.55
N PRO A 459 31.07 12.89 -19.95
CA PRO A 459 32.28 12.10 -20.14
C PRO A 459 32.05 10.63 -19.78
N GLU A 460 32.77 9.74 -20.43
CA GLU A 460 32.60 8.30 -20.20
C GLU A 460 32.96 7.88 -18.76
N SER A 461 33.84 8.60 -18.08
CA SER A 461 34.12 8.39 -16.65
C SER A 461 32.89 8.65 -15.76
N GLU A 462 32.10 9.67 -16.05
CA GLU A 462 30.87 9.97 -15.31
C GLU A 462 29.77 8.97 -15.62
N LYS A 463 29.65 8.53 -16.87
CA LYS A 463 28.74 7.43 -17.25
C LYS A 463 29.11 6.14 -16.52
N MET A 464 30.41 5.81 -16.41
CA MET A 464 30.88 4.65 -15.64
C MET A 464 30.52 4.78 -14.16
N ARG A 465 30.73 5.95 -13.53
CA ARG A 465 30.28 6.20 -12.15
C ARG A 465 28.76 6.01 -11.99
N MET A 466 27.98 6.49 -12.95
CA MET A 466 26.51 6.34 -12.93
C MET A 466 26.04 4.89 -13.13
N ARG A 467 26.76 4.08 -13.91
CA ARG A 467 26.53 2.63 -14.04
C ARG A 467 26.85 1.92 -12.71
N GLU A 468 27.97 2.26 -12.09
CA GLU A 468 28.36 1.70 -10.80
C GLU A 468 27.35 2.00 -9.69
N ILE A 469 26.79 3.21 -9.65
CA ILE A 469 25.71 3.57 -8.71
C ILE A 469 24.50 2.64 -8.88
N GLU A 470 24.09 2.34 -10.11
CA GLU A 470 22.97 1.41 -10.37
C GLU A 470 23.32 -0.02 -9.97
N HIS A 471 24.54 -0.47 -10.26
CA HIS A 471 25.02 -1.79 -9.85
C HIS A 471 25.02 -1.93 -8.32
N LEU A 472 25.52 -0.93 -7.59
CA LEU A 472 25.51 -0.90 -6.13
C LEU A 472 24.08 -0.96 -5.57
N ARG A 473 23.15 -0.16 -6.12
CA ARG A 473 21.73 -0.21 -5.76
C ARG A 473 21.14 -1.61 -5.97
N TRP A 474 21.43 -2.23 -7.11
CA TRP A 474 21.00 -3.59 -7.43
C TRP A 474 21.60 -4.64 -6.48
N MET A 475 22.88 -4.52 -6.13
CA MET A 475 23.54 -5.38 -5.13
C MET A 475 22.91 -5.22 -3.75
N ARG A 476 22.63 -3.98 -3.31
CA ARG A 476 21.95 -3.72 -2.02
C ARG A 476 20.59 -4.40 -1.96
N TYR A 477 19.79 -4.30 -3.02
CA TYR A 477 18.51 -5.02 -3.13
C TYR A 477 18.72 -6.53 -2.90
N HIS A 478 19.67 -7.15 -3.61
CA HIS A 478 19.95 -8.57 -3.47
C HIS A 478 20.39 -8.96 -2.06
N TYR A 479 21.34 -8.24 -1.46
CA TYR A 479 21.81 -8.53 -0.11
C TYR A 479 20.74 -8.30 0.95
N MET A 480 19.86 -7.31 0.79
CA MET A 480 18.74 -7.05 1.70
C MET A 480 17.77 -8.23 1.77
N TYR A 481 17.60 -8.97 0.66
CA TYR A 481 16.83 -10.21 0.59
C TYR A 481 17.70 -11.47 0.73
N ASN A 482 18.85 -11.34 1.38
CA ASN A 482 19.76 -12.42 1.73
C ASN A 482 20.35 -13.20 0.53
N TRP A 483 20.49 -12.57 -0.64
CA TRP A 483 21.25 -13.18 -1.74
C TRP A 483 22.76 -13.16 -1.48
N ASP A 484 23.51 -14.04 -2.13
CA ASP A 484 24.97 -14.07 -2.07
C ASP A 484 25.63 -14.28 -3.43
N TYR A 485 26.92 -13.99 -3.46
CA TYR A 485 27.75 -14.39 -4.57
C TYR A 485 27.83 -15.92 -4.70
N ALA A 486 27.78 -16.39 -5.94
CA ALA A 486 28.32 -17.70 -6.32
C ALA A 486 28.80 -17.66 -7.78
N PRO A 487 29.77 -18.49 -8.19
CA PRO A 487 30.30 -18.47 -9.56
C PRO A 487 29.25 -18.70 -10.65
N LYS A 488 28.14 -19.37 -10.30
CA LYS A 488 26.98 -19.57 -11.19
C LYS A 488 25.71 -19.10 -10.48
N LYS A 489 24.76 -18.60 -11.25
CA LYS A 489 23.44 -18.20 -10.76
C LYS A 489 22.65 -19.41 -10.30
N GLU A 490 22.20 -19.40 -9.04
CA GLU A 490 21.34 -20.42 -8.43
C GLU A 490 20.16 -19.71 -7.75
N LYS A 491 19.05 -19.50 -8.48
CA LYS A 491 17.89 -18.73 -8.00
C LYS A 491 17.31 -19.33 -6.71
N ASP A 492 17.16 -20.64 -6.63
CA ASP A 492 16.54 -21.33 -5.49
C ASP A 492 17.36 -21.27 -4.20
N LYS A 493 18.65 -20.89 -4.31
CA LYS A 493 19.56 -20.72 -3.17
C LYS A 493 19.88 -19.26 -2.90
N HIS A 494 19.18 -18.34 -3.56
CA HIS A 494 19.45 -16.90 -3.53
C HIS A 494 20.93 -16.60 -3.84
N ARG A 495 21.46 -17.12 -4.96
CA ARG A 495 22.84 -16.86 -5.37
C ARG A 495 22.95 -16.31 -6.78
N HIS A 496 23.78 -15.29 -6.97
CA HIS A 496 24.00 -14.65 -8.26
C HIS A 496 25.49 -14.42 -8.54
N ASN A 497 25.90 -14.69 -9.77
CA ASN A 497 27.29 -14.55 -10.22
C ASN A 497 27.73 -13.12 -10.52
N LEU A 498 26.83 -12.15 -10.38
CA LEU A 498 27.09 -10.73 -10.62
C LEU A 498 27.12 -9.93 -9.31
N LEU A 499 27.00 -10.60 -8.16
CA LEU A 499 27.20 -9.96 -6.85
C LEU A 499 28.70 -9.84 -6.56
N VAL A 500 29.39 -9.07 -7.40
CA VAL A 500 30.81 -8.75 -7.35
C VAL A 500 30.98 -7.25 -7.53
N ASP A 501 32.14 -6.72 -7.15
CA ASP A 501 32.46 -5.29 -7.34
C ASP A 501 32.37 -4.92 -8.83
N PHE A 502 32.01 -3.67 -9.11
CA PHE A 502 31.73 -3.19 -10.46
C PHE A 502 32.91 -3.40 -11.42
N ASP A 503 34.14 -3.19 -10.94
CA ASP A 503 35.36 -3.40 -11.73
C ASP A 503 35.57 -4.85 -12.19
N MET A 504 34.99 -5.82 -11.48
CA MET A 504 35.08 -7.25 -11.79
C MET A 504 34.06 -7.70 -12.85
N LEU A 505 33.11 -6.84 -13.21
CA LEU A 505 32.16 -7.10 -14.29
C LEU A 505 32.85 -7.03 -15.66
N SER A 506 32.36 -7.81 -16.62
CA SER A 506 32.73 -7.60 -18.01
C SER A 506 32.15 -6.27 -18.51
N GLU A 507 32.79 -5.66 -19.49
CA GLU A 507 32.31 -4.42 -20.10
C GLU A 507 30.87 -4.53 -20.62
N SER A 508 30.49 -5.71 -21.13
CA SER A 508 29.11 -5.97 -21.56
C SER A 508 28.09 -5.93 -20.42
N GLU A 509 28.45 -6.33 -19.20
CA GLU A 509 27.55 -6.23 -18.05
C GLU A 509 27.50 -4.80 -17.52
N LYS A 510 28.64 -4.08 -17.47
CA LYS A 510 28.69 -2.66 -17.07
C LYS A 510 27.80 -1.78 -17.95
N VAL A 511 27.85 -1.97 -19.27
CA VAL A 511 27.08 -1.17 -20.23
C VAL A 511 25.57 -1.44 -20.12
N LYS A 512 25.13 -2.59 -19.60
CA LYS A 512 23.69 -2.85 -19.39
C LYS A 512 23.07 -1.89 -18.39
N ASP A 513 23.83 -1.40 -17.43
CA ASP A 513 23.30 -0.43 -16.45
C ASP A 513 22.89 0.90 -17.11
N ASP A 514 23.30 1.20 -18.35
CA ASP A 514 22.75 2.32 -19.13
C ASP A 514 21.23 2.21 -19.35
N ASP A 515 20.70 0.99 -19.36
CA ASP A 515 19.29 0.73 -19.62
C ASP A 515 18.37 1.38 -18.58
N THR A 516 18.87 1.60 -17.35
CA THR A 516 18.09 2.33 -16.34
C THR A 516 17.86 3.78 -16.73
N TYR A 517 18.83 4.43 -17.35
CA TYR A 517 18.74 5.84 -17.75
C TYR A 517 17.88 5.97 -19.01
N LYS A 518 18.08 5.08 -20.00
CA LYS A 518 17.25 5.03 -21.21
C LYS A 518 15.76 4.87 -20.86
N THR A 519 15.46 3.92 -19.97
CA THR A 519 14.09 3.68 -19.50
C THR A 519 13.52 4.91 -18.79
N MET A 520 14.31 5.55 -17.91
CA MET A 520 13.89 6.75 -17.19
C MET A 520 13.47 7.88 -18.12
N PHE A 521 14.25 8.15 -19.17
CA PHE A 521 13.95 9.21 -20.14
C PHE A 521 12.63 8.94 -20.88
N GLU A 522 12.40 7.69 -21.31
CA GLU A 522 11.16 7.32 -21.97
C GLU A 522 9.95 7.42 -21.04
N ILE A 523 10.07 7.00 -19.78
CA ILE A 523 8.99 7.13 -18.79
C ILE A 523 8.60 8.60 -18.60
N TYR A 524 9.57 9.50 -18.41
CA TYR A 524 9.26 10.92 -18.22
C TYR A 524 8.57 11.54 -19.43
N ASN A 525 8.98 11.19 -20.65
CA ASN A 525 8.31 11.69 -21.85
C ASN A 525 6.87 11.19 -22.00
N LEU A 526 6.55 9.99 -21.49
CA LEU A 526 5.19 9.44 -21.52
C LEU A 526 4.26 10.03 -20.46
N GLN A 527 4.81 10.62 -19.38
CA GLN A 527 4.01 11.29 -18.34
C GLN A 527 3.56 12.69 -18.76
N GLU A 528 4.22 13.27 -19.77
CA GLU A 528 3.95 14.60 -20.32
C GLU A 528 3.05 14.57 -21.57
N ASP A 529 2.71 13.37 -22.07
CA ASP A 529 1.77 13.12 -23.17
C ASP A 529 0.36 12.80 -22.65
#